data_AF-A0A2V7C5G5-F1
#
_entry.id   AF-A0A2V7C5G5-F1
#
_cell.length_a   1.000
_cell.length_b   1.000
_cell.length_c   1.000
_cell.angle_alpha   90.00
_cell.angle_beta   90.00
_cell.angle_gamma   90.00
#
_symmetry.space_group_name_H-M   'P 1'
#
loop_
_entity.id
_entity.type
_entity.pdbx_description
1 polymer ?
#
loop_
_entity_poly.entity_id
_entity_poly.type
_entity_poly.pdbx_seq_one_letter_code
_entity_poly.pdbx_strand_id
1 'polypeptide(L)' 'MARQGYDLQLTRYDEKGWRATFYTSGVEHSPTSATGSAWERAPWHAVQGAAWEALRRAEGNEA' A
#
# COMPACT_ATOMS: atom_id res chain seq x y z
N MET A 1 6.90 -1.51 -6.32
CA MET A 1 6.47 -0.42 -7.21
C MET A 1 7.41 0.78 -7.13
N ALA A 2 8.65 0.63 -6.63
CA ALA A 2 9.57 1.76 -6.52
C ALA A 2 9.81 2.44 -7.89
N ARG A 3 9.79 1.63 -8.96
CA ARG A 3 9.87 2.10 -10.35
C ARG A 3 8.63 2.88 -10.84
N GLN A 4 7.51 2.74 -10.15
CA GLN A 4 6.25 3.48 -10.34
C GLN A 4 6.10 4.59 -9.28
N GLY A 5 7.14 4.88 -8.50
CA GLY A 5 7.10 5.89 -7.45
C GLY A 5 6.38 5.45 -6.17
N TYR A 6 6.30 4.14 -5.88
CA TYR A 6 5.77 3.65 -4.61
C TYR A 6 6.66 2.65 -3.88
N ASP A 7 6.84 2.88 -2.58
CA ASP A 7 7.43 1.93 -1.66
C ASP A 7 6.35 1.07 -0.99
N LEU A 8 6.71 -0.17 -0.66
CA LEU A 8 5.80 -1.15 -0.07
C LEU A 8 6.32 -1.59 1.30
N GLN A 9 5.50 -1.39 2.33
CA GLN A 9 5.65 -2.07 3.61
C GLN A 9 4.69 -3.26 3.66
N LEU A 10 5.23 -4.46 3.88
CA LEU A 10 4.45 -5.67 4.09
C LEU A 10 4.80 -6.25 5.47
N THR A 11 3.81 -6.26 6.36
CA THR A 11 4.00 -6.70 7.75
C THR A 11 3.08 -7.88 8.05
N ARG A 12 3.65 -8.95 8.62
CA ARG A 12 2.89 -10.08 9.15
C ARG A 12 2.46 -9.78 10.58
N TYR A 13 1.18 -9.96 10.85
CA TYR A 13 0.59 -9.89 12.17
C TYR A 13 -0.05 -11.25 12.47
N ASP A 14 0.69 -12.12 13.15
CA ASP A 14 0.33 -13.49 13.54
C ASP A 14 -1.09 -13.97 13.14
N GLU A 15 -2.04 -14.01 14.08
CA GLU A 15 -3.43 -14.42 13.82
C GLU A 15 -4.22 -13.45 12.93
N LYS A 16 -3.79 -12.18 12.86
CA LYS A 16 -4.47 -11.11 12.10
C LYS A 16 -4.14 -11.13 10.60
N GLY A 17 -3.18 -11.93 10.15
CA GLY A 17 -2.78 -12.06 8.75
C GLY A 17 -1.72 -11.04 8.35
N TRP A 18 -1.87 -10.44 7.18
CA TRP A 18 -0.90 -9.55 6.57
C TRP A 18 -1.50 -8.18 6.34
N ARG A 19 -0.71 -7.15 6.64
CA ARG A 19 -1.00 -5.79 6.20
C ARG A 19 0.01 -5.38 5.15
N ALA A 20 -0.49 -4.95 4.00
CA ALA A 20 0.31 -4.25 3.01
C ALA A 20 -0.04 -2.77 3.06
N THR A 21 0.96 -1.91 3.00
CA THR A 21 0.80 -0.45 2.90
C THR A 21 1.73 0.07 1.81
N PHE A 22 1.20 0.84 0.86
CA PHE A 22 1.95 1.55 -0.16
C PHE A 22 2.13 3.01 0.22
N TYR A 23 3.33 3.53 0.00
CA TYR A 23 3.72 4.92 0.23
C TYR A 23 4.22 5.52 -1.06
N THR A 24 4.01 6.82 -1.28
CA THR A 24 4.70 7.51 -2.38
C THR A 24 6.21 7.53 -2.09
N SER A 25 7.02 7.13 -3.07
CA SER A 25 8.47 7.16 -2.94
C SER A 25 8.97 8.61 -2.92
N GLY A 26 9.98 8.88 -2.09
CA GLY A 26 10.60 10.21 -1.99
C GLY A 26 9.99 11.16 -0.96
N VAL A 27 8.90 10.78 -0.31
CA VAL A 27 8.43 11.41 0.93
C VAL A 27 8.83 10.48 2.08
N GLU A 28 9.45 10.98 3.15
CA GLU A 28 9.68 10.17 4.36
C GLU A 28 8.36 9.50 4.75
N HIS A 29 8.39 8.20 5.11
CA HIS A 29 7.24 7.30 5.35
C HIS A 29 6.30 7.81 6.47
N SER A 30 5.68 8.95 6.22
CA SER A 30 4.79 9.65 7.11
C SER A 30 3.39 9.02 6.98
N PRO A 31 2.58 8.98 8.05
CA PRO A 31 1.24 8.42 8.01
C PRO A 31 0.36 9.00 6.89
N THR A 32 0.56 10.28 6.57
CA THR A 32 -0.16 11.01 5.53
C THR A 32 0.27 10.64 4.11
N SER A 33 1.45 10.05 3.94
CA SER A 33 1.99 9.62 2.63
C SER A 33 1.53 8.23 2.23
N ALA A 34 0.79 7.52 3.10
CA ALA A 34 0.22 6.21 2.79
C ALA A 34 -0.90 6.37 1.75
N THR A 35 -0.69 5.83 0.56
CA THR A 35 -1.62 5.94 -0.57
C THR A 35 -2.58 4.75 -0.66
N GLY A 36 -2.21 3.59 -0.11
CA GLY A 36 -3.11 2.43 -0.05
C GLY A 36 -2.72 1.46 1.05
N SER A 37 -3.70 0.82 1.69
CA SER A 37 -3.49 -0.15 2.77
C SER A 37 -4.57 -1.23 2.75
N ALA A 38 -4.17 -2.50 2.81
CA ALA A 38 -5.11 -3.62 2.89
C ALA A 38 -4.67 -4.70 3.88
N TRP A 39 -5.66 -5.41 4.40
CA TRP A 39 -5.52 -6.51 5.36
C TRP A 39 -6.08 -7.80 4.78
N GLU A 40 -5.25 -8.83 4.71
CA GLU A 40 -5.66 -10.11 4.15
C GLU A 40 -4.93 -11.29 4.82
N ARG A 41 -5.55 -12.48 4.75
CA ARG A 41 -4.96 -13.71 5.31
C ARG A 41 -3.74 -14.17 4.52
N ALA A 42 -3.69 -13.90 3.22
CA ALA A 42 -2.58 -14.22 2.35
C ALA A 42 -1.77 -12.95 2.03
N PRO A 43 -0.42 -13.03 2.01
CA PRO A 43 0.43 -11.86 1.79
C PRO A 43 0.19 -11.21 0.42
N TRP A 44 -0.01 -12.02 -0.63
CA TRP A 44 -0.22 -11.52 -1.98
C TRP A 44 -1.58 -10.86 -2.17
N HIS A 45 -2.63 -11.32 -1.48
CA HIS A 45 -3.93 -10.64 -1.49
C HIS A 45 -3.86 -9.28 -0.81
N ALA A 46 -3.12 -9.16 0.31
CA ALA A 46 -2.93 -7.87 0.97
C ALA A 46 -2.23 -6.89 0.02
N VAL A 47 -1.17 -7.34 -0.65
CA VAL A 47 -0.44 -6.51 -1.62
C VAL A 47 -1.32 -6.09 -2.79
N GLN A 48 -2.12 -7.00 -3.36
CA GLN A 48 -3.03 -6.66 -4.46
C GLN A 48 -4.11 -5.66 -4.04
N GLY A 49 -4.73 -5.86 -2.87
CA GLY A 49 -5.75 -4.95 -2.35
C GLY A 49 -5.20 -3.55 -2.08
N ALA A 50 -4.03 -3.48 -1.45
CA ALA A 50 -3.39 -2.19 -1.13
C ALA A 50 -2.92 -1.47 -2.40
N ALA A 51 -2.44 -2.21 -3.41
CA ALA A 51 -2.07 -1.66 -4.71
C ALA A 51 -3.28 -1.10 -5.46
N TRP A 52 -4.39 -1.83 -5.46
CA TRP A 52 -5.63 -1.40 -6.10
C TRP A 52 -6.20 -0.13 -5.46
N GLU A 53 -6.17 -0.03 -4.13
CA GLU A 53 -6.55 1.18 -3.43
C GLU A 53 -5.64 2.36 -3.81
N ALA A 54 -4.32 2.15 -3.85
CA ALA A 54 -3.36 3.18 -4.19
C ALA A 54 -3.59 3.74 -5.61
N LEU A 55 -3.85 2.86 -6.59
CA LEU A 55 -4.14 3.26 -7.97
C LEU A 55 -5.42 4.08 -8.08
N ARG A 56 -6.52 3.64 -7.44
CA ARG A 56 -7.79 4.39 -7.44
C ARG A 56 -7.66 5.78 -6.84
N ARG A 57 -6.85 5.92 -5.78
CA ARG A 57 -6.59 7.23 -5.17
C ARG A 57 -5.74 8.13 -6.05
N ALA A 58 -4.79 7.56 -6.81
CA ALA A 58 -4.00 8.32 -7.78
C ALA A 58 -4.89 8.84 -8.91
N GLU A 59 -5.73 7.98 -9.50
CA GLU A 59 -6.68 8.37 -10.57
C GLU A 59 -7.64 9.48 -10.14
N GLY A 60 -8.10 9.46 -8.88
CA GLY A 60 -8.99 10.51 -8.34
C GLY A 60 -8.31 11.85 -8.02
N ASN A 61 -6.97 11.88 -7.94
CA ASN A 61 -6.20 13.10 -7.66
C ASN A 61 -5.65 13.77 -8.94
N GLU A 62 -5.79 13.12 -10.10
CA GLU A 62 -5.38 13.64 -11.41
C GLU A 62 -6.53 14.35 -12.18
N ALA A 63 -7.70 14.56 -11.54
CA ALA A 63 -8.89 15.18 -12.13
C ALA A 63 -9.07 16.66 -11.77
#